data_AF-A0A967WDB3-F1
#
_entry.id   AF-A0A967WDB3-F1
#
_cell.length_a   1.000
_cell.length_b   1.000
_cell.length_c   1.000
_cell.angle_alpha   90.00
_cell.angle_beta   90.00
_cell.angle_gamma   90.00
#
_symmetry.space_group_name_H-M   'P 1'
#
loop_
_entity.id
_entity.type
_entity.pdbx_description
1 polymer ?
#
loop_
_entity_poly.entity_id
_entity_poly.type
_entity_poly.pdbx_seq_one_letter_code
_entity_poly.pdbx_strand_id
1 'polypeptide(L)'
;AGDQVLKMIAEHLARLCQDKGLAGRFGSDDFMVILPKAGRETAFAFAQSVQGWLSEKDFRVRGGERIPISVSCAVAVFPED
;
A
#
# COMPACT_ATOMS: atom_id res chain seq x y z
N ALA A 1 -8.01 8.22 15.13
CA ALA A 1 -7.01 8.72 14.16
C ALA A 1 -6.41 7.56 13.33
N GLY A 2 -5.74 6.58 13.97
CA GLY A 2 -5.11 5.45 13.29
C GLY A 2 -6.03 4.65 12.36
N ASP A 3 -7.20 4.21 12.83
CA ASP A 3 -8.16 3.46 12.00
C ASP A 3 -8.58 4.18 10.71
N GLN A 4 -8.66 5.51 10.76
CA GLN A 4 -9.03 6.31 9.59
C GLN A 4 -7.90 6.29 8.55
N VAL A 5 -6.65 6.41 9.01
CA VAL A 5 -5.47 6.28 8.13
C VAL A 5 -5.40 4.88 7.54
N LEU A 6 -5.54 3.83 8.36
CA LEU A 6 -5.52 2.43 7.89
C LEU A 6 -6.60 2.14 6.85
N LYS A 7 -7.81 2.70 7.02
CA LYS A 7 -8.89 2.60 6.02
C LYS A 7 -8.52 3.31 4.71
N MET A 8 -7.96 4.52 4.77
CA MET A 8 -7.53 5.25 3.58
C MET A 8 -6.43 4.50 2.81
N ILE A 9 -5.49 3.88 3.52
CA ILE A 9 -4.44 3.04 2.91
C ILE A 9 -5.07 1.80 2.26
N ALA A 10 -5.95 1.09 2.97
CA ALA A 10 -6.64 -0.09 2.44
C ALA A 10 -7.45 0.23 1.16
N GLU A 11 -8.19 1.34 1.16
CA GLU A 11 -8.94 1.80 -0.01
C GLU A 11 -8.04 2.18 -1.18
N HIS A 12 -6.85 2.72 -0.90
CA HIS A 12 -5.89 3.05 -1.95
C HIS A 12 -5.27 1.78 -2.56
N LEU A 13 -4.82 0.84 -1.71
CA LEU A 13 -4.27 -0.44 -2.17
C LEU A 13 -5.30 -1.25 -2.96
N ALA A 14 -6.56 -1.31 -2.51
CA ALA A 14 -7.64 -1.96 -3.25
C ALA A 14 -7.86 -1.33 -4.64
N ARG A 15 -7.81 0.01 -4.73
CA ARG A 15 -7.93 0.75 -6.00
C ARG A 15 -6.74 0.61 -6.92
N LEU A 16 -5.53 0.38 -6.39
CA LEU A 16 -4.35 0.11 -7.20
C LEU A 16 -4.31 -1.34 -7.71
N CYS A 17 -4.74 -2.29 -6.86
CA CYS A 17 -4.75 -3.70 -7.23
C CYS A 17 -5.83 -4.03 -8.27
N GLN A 18 -7.05 -3.51 -8.10
CA GLN A 18 -8.20 -3.80 -8.98
C GLN A 18 -8.29 -5.30 -9.34
N ASP A 19 -8.28 -5.63 -10.62
CA ASP A 19 -8.31 -6.97 -11.21
C ASP A 19 -6.93 -7.60 -11.36
N LYS A 20 -5.85 -6.84 -11.09
CA LYS A 20 -4.45 -7.26 -11.24
C LYS A 20 -3.91 -8.02 -10.04
N GLY A 21 -4.61 -8.01 -8.91
CA GLY A 21 -4.11 -8.65 -7.71
C GLY A 21 -5.03 -8.57 -6.49
N LEU A 22 -4.49 -8.98 -5.36
CA LEU A 22 -5.17 -9.03 -4.06
C LEU A 22 -4.39 -8.21 -3.05
N ALA A 23 -5.06 -7.25 -2.41
CA ALA A 23 -4.54 -6.55 -1.24
C ALA A 23 -5.22 -7.07 0.03
N GLY A 24 -4.44 -7.23 1.10
CA GLY A 24 -4.93 -7.64 2.42
C GLY A 24 -4.17 -6.95 3.55
N ARG A 25 -4.82 -6.86 4.71
CA ARG A 25 -4.15 -6.44 5.96
C ARG A 25 -3.59 -7.68 6.63
N PHE A 26 -2.28 -7.72 6.79
CA PHE A 26 -1.56 -8.86 7.37
C PHE A 26 -1.43 -8.72 8.89
N GLY A 27 -1.18 -7.50 9.38
CA GLY A 27 -0.94 -7.21 10.80
C GLY A 27 -1.72 -6.00 11.30
N SER A 28 -1.22 -5.40 12.39
CA SER A 28 -1.78 -4.16 12.96
C SER A 28 -1.76 -3.02 11.94
N ASP A 29 -0.65 -2.82 11.27
CA ASP A 29 -0.37 -1.75 10.34
C ASP A 29 0.32 -2.27 9.07
N ASP A 30 0.54 -3.58 9.01
CA ASP A 30 1.11 -4.27 7.87
C ASP A 30 0.05 -4.64 6.83
N PHE A 31 0.36 -4.33 5.57
CA PHE A 31 -0.41 -4.72 4.40
C PHE A 31 0.42 -5.61 3.49
N MET A 32 -0.24 -6.56 2.84
CA MET A 32 0.36 -7.42 1.84
C MET A 32 -0.42 -7.32 0.53
N VAL A 33 0.31 -7.29 -0.58
CA VAL A 33 -0.27 -7.30 -1.92
C VAL A 33 0.31 -8.48 -2.69
N ILE A 34 -0.57 -9.27 -3.29
CA ILE A 34 -0.23 -10.37 -4.19
C ILE A 34 -0.61 -9.93 -5.60
N LEU A 35 0.36 -9.90 -6.52
CA LEU A 35 0.16 -9.54 -7.92
C LEU A 35 0.43 -10.76 -8.81
N PRO A 36 -0.60 -11.55 -9.19
CA PRO A 36 -0.43 -12.66 -10.11
C PRO A 36 0.13 -12.18 -11.46
N LYS A 37 1.01 -12.98 -12.07
CA LYS A 37 1.61 -12.71 -13.38
C LYS A 37 2.44 -11.40 -13.45
N ALA A 38 2.87 -10.88 -12.30
CA ALA A 38 3.80 -9.75 -12.22
C ALA A 38 5.22 -10.24 -11.93
N GLY A 39 6.18 -9.82 -12.76
CA GLY A 39 7.60 -10.01 -12.47
C GLY A 39 8.18 -8.90 -11.58
N ARG A 40 9.47 -8.99 -11.26
CA ARG A 40 10.17 -8.08 -10.33
C ARG A 40 9.99 -6.60 -10.66
N GLU A 41 10.16 -6.22 -11.93
CA GLU A 41 10.02 -4.82 -12.35
C GLU A 41 8.61 -4.27 -12.11
N THR A 42 7.58 -5.07 -12.45
CA THR A 42 6.17 -4.68 -12.24
C THR A 42 5.83 -4.58 -10.76
N ALA A 43 6.29 -5.54 -9.95
CA ALA A 43 6.08 -5.51 -8.51
C ALA A 43 6.81 -4.33 -7.84
N PHE A 44 8.01 -4.00 -8.29
CA PHE A 44 8.76 -2.85 -7.80
C PHE A 44 8.11 -1.52 -8.19
N ALA A 45 7.66 -1.38 -9.43
CA ALA A 45 6.91 -0.20 -9.88
C ALA A 45 5.61 -0.02 -9.09
N PHE A 46 4.90 -1.12 -8.78
CA PHE A 46 3.73 -1.08 -7.90
C PHE A 46 4.09 -0.57 -6.50
N ALA A 47 5.15 -1.12 -5.89
CA ALA A 47 5.61 -0.68 -4.57
C ALA A 47 6.00 0.80 -4.56
N GLN A 48 6.73 1.28 -5.57
CA GLN A 48 7.08 2.70 -5.71
C GLN A 48 5.85 3.59 -5.87
N SER A 49 4.84 3.16 -6.62
CA SER A 49 3.58 3.91 -6.75
C SER A 49 2.87 4.05 -5.40
N VAL A 50 2.84 2.99 -4.60
CA VAL A 50 2.29 3.02 -3.24
C VAL A 50 3.09 3.96 -2.34
N GLN A 51 4.43 3.84 -2.33
CA GLN A 51 5.29 4.71 -1.52
C GLN A 51 5.15 6.18 -1.90
N GLY A 52 5.12 6.49 -3.19
CA GLY A 52 4.94 7.84 -3.71
C GLY A 52 3.62 8.45 -3.27
N TRP A 53 2.51 7.72 -3.45
CA TRP A 53 1.21 8.18 -3.00
C TRP A 53 1.17 8.44 -1.49
N LEU A 54 1.71 7.53 -0.67
CA LEU A 54 1.72 7.68 0.79
C LEU A 54 2.55 8.88 1.25
N SER A 55 3.67 9.15 0.58
CA SER A 55 4.57 10.25 0.91
C SER A 55 3.97 11.62 0.54
N GLU A 56 3.21 11.69 -0.55
CA GLU A 56 2.57 12.92 -1.02
C GLU A 56 1.20 13.17 -0.36
N LYS A 57 0.56 12.13 0.18
CA LYS A 57 -0.80 12.22 0.69
C LYS A 57 -0.85 13.04 1.99
N ASP A 58 -1.66 14.09 1.97
CA ASP A 58 -2.02 14.81 3.19
C ASP A 58 -3.08 14.02 3.98
N PHE A 59 -2.63 13.15 4.88
CA PHE A 59 -3.51 12.38 5.76
C PHE A 59 -4.12 13.29 6.84
N ARG A 60 -5.37 13.69 6.62
CA ARG A 60 -6.15 14.45 7.58
C ARG A 60 -7.22 13.57 8.22
N VAL A 61 -7.22 13.54 9.56
CA VAL A 61 -8.24 12.84 10.33
C VAL A 61 -9.33 13.80 10.81
N ARG A 62 -10.40 13.25 11.40
CA ARG A 62 -11.45 14.06 12.04
C ARG A 62 -10.81 15.07 13.01
N GLY A 63 -11.10 16.35 12.81
CA GLY A 63 -10.47 17.46 13.55
C GLY A 63 -9.44 18.26 12.73
N GLY A 64 -9.10 17.81 11.51
CA GLY A 64 -8.22 18.54 10.60
C GLY A 64 -6.73 18.39 10.87
N GLU A 65 -6.37 17.62 11.91
CA GLU A 65 -4.98 17.29 12.23
C GLU A 65 -4.34 16.49 11.08
N ARG A 66 -3.14 16.92 10.67
CA ARG A 66 -2.30 16.23 9.70
C ARG A 66 -1.46 15.18 10.40
N ILE A 67 -1.49 13.96 9.87
CA ILE A 67 -0.67 12.84 10.36
C ILE A 67 0.40 12.52 9.33
N PRO A 68 1.70 12.74 9.62
CA PRO A 68 2.76 12.28 8.74
C PRO A 68 2.81 10.76 8.75
N ILE A 69 2.81 10.15 7.57
CA ILE A 69 2.92 8.70 7.39
C ILE A 69 4.13 8.41 6.51
N SER A 70 4.94 7.46 6.93
CA SER A 70 5.97 6.83 6.11
C SER A 70 5.67 5.35 5.99
N VAL A 71 6.16 4.71 4.94
CA VAL A 71 5.99 3.28 4.71
C VAL A 71 7.29 2.66 4.20
N SER A 72 7.51 1.42 4.59
CA SER A 72 8.53 0.55 4.01
C SER A 72 7.84 -0.50 3.15
N CYS A 73 8.33 -0.73 1.94
CA CYS A 73 7.79 -1.75 1.04
C CYS A 73 8.89 -2.76 0.69
N ALA A 74 8.66 -4.03 1.01
CA ALA A 74 9.47 -5.14 0.56
C ALA A 74 8.80 -5.83 -0.64
N VAL A 75 9.61 -6.33 -1.58
CA VAL A 75 9.14 -7.03 -2.78
C VAL A 75 9.86 -8.38 -2.86
N ALA A 76 9.11 -9.43 -3.15
CA ALA A 76 9.60 -10.76 -3.48
C ALA A 76 8.81 -11.30 -4.66
N VAL A 77 9.46 -12.12 -5.50
CA VAL A 77 8.86 -12.70 -6.71
C VAL A 77 9.04 -14.21 -6.69
N PHE A 78 7.95 -14.94 -6.89
CA PHE A 78 7.99 -16.39 -6.99
C PHE A 78 7.97 -16.82 -8.46
N PRO A 79 8.83 -17.76 -8.88
CA PRO A 79 9.73 -18.59 -8.06
C PRO A 79 11.19 -18.06 -7.94
N GLU A 80 11.48 -16.84 -8.34
CA GLU A 80 12.86 -16.34 -8.50
C GLU A 80 13.58 -15.96 -7.19
N ASP A 81 12.84 -15.65 -6.12
CA ASP A 81 13.31 -15.36 -4.76
C ASP A 81 13.03 -16.51 -3.78
#